data_AF-A0A662RJ40-F1
#
_entry.id   AF-A0A662RJ40-F1
#
_cell.length_a   1.000
_cell.length_b   1.000
_cell.length_c   1.000
_cell.angle_alpha   90.00
_cell.angle_beta   90.00
_cell.angle_gamma   90.00
#
_symmetry.space_group_name_H-M   'P 1'
#
loop_
_entity.id
_entity.type
_entity.pdbx_description
1 polymer ?
#
loop_
_entity_poly.entity_id
_entity_poly.type
_entity_poly.pdbx_seq_one_letter_code
_entity_poly.pdbx_strand_id
1 'polypeptide(L)'
;MKEGFRGTKVPHIRETLDEMNFLLKKKYGCRLIEIVQNPMEIEKYKQGLFDQWISILRSYREISEKDDRRLSEIPSEYILLGALAEGLVKIVLFFDKPYDYLIIEERGRTLGNLRDKLIKMIRAQKKEPDEKKVKELGNSLELITKLRNNFIHFSFYFHDDYRFRWIFFQVIAYLLDKFSLWGCFDSSDADFIKKVALDKPTGIKLLEVDLYEQ
;
A
#
# COMPACT_ATOMS: atom_id res chain seq x y z
N MET A 1 -12.11 -27.56 -39.51
CA MET A 1 -10.72 -27.07 -39.62
C MET A 1 -10.49 -26.03 -38.54
N LYS A 2 -9.54 -26.25 -37.64
CA LYS A 2 -9.13 -25.30 -36.59
C LYS A 2 -7.92 -24.53 -37.12
N GLU A 3 -8.09 -23.28 -37.54
CA GLU A 3 -6.95 -22.38 -37.73
C GLU A 3 -6.72 -21.63 -36.43
N GLY A 4 -5.57 -21.92 -35.81
CA GLY A 4 -5.13 -21.29 -34.60
C GLY A 4 -4.63 -19.87 -34.87
N PHE A 5 -5.17 -18.92 -34.12
CA PHE A 5 -4.53 -17.62 -33.92
C PHE A 5 -3.15 -17.85 -33.26
N ARG A 6 -2.10 -17.95 -34.07
CA ARG A 6 -0.73 -17.74 -33.60
C ARG A 6 -0.58 -16.24 -33.35
N GLY A 7 -0.78 -15.84 -32.10
CA GLY A 7 -0.46 -14.50 -31.64
C GLY A 7 0.99 -14.17 -32.01
N THR A 8 1.16 -13.19 -32.88
CA THR A 8 2.43 -12.51 -33.11
C THR A 8 2.83 -11.84 -31.81
N LYS A 9 3.72 -12.50 -31.05
CA LYS A 9 4.44 -11.86 -29.95
C LYS A 9 5.22 -10.71 -30.58
N VAL A 10 4.82 -9.47 -30.32
CA VAL A 10 5.53 -8.26 -30.77
C VAL A 10 6.83 -8.18 -29.98
N PRO A 11 7.99 -8.59 -30.54
CA PRO A 11 9.24 -8.72 -29.78
C PRO A 11 9.77 -7.35 -29.36
N HIS A 12 9.49 -6.35 -30.20
CA HIS A 12 9.98 -4.98 -30.05
C HIS A 12 9.48 -4.28 -28.78
N ILE A 13 8.22 -4.50 -28.38
CA ILE A 13 7.67 -3.90 -27.14
C ILE A 13 8.38 -4.45 -25.90
N ARG A 14 8.71 -5.75 -25.91
CA ARG A 14 9.38 -6.39 -24.78
C ARG A 14 10.81 -5.90 -24.62
N GLU A 15 11.54 -5.79 -25.74
CA GLU A 15 12.89 -5.26 -25.76
C GLU A 15 12.93 -3.79 -25.31
N THR A 16 11.99 -2.96 -25.78
CA THR A 16 11.88 -1.55 -25.33
C THR A 16 11.54 -1.46 -23.84
N LEU A 17 10.65 -2.31 -23.31
CA LEU A 17 10.35 -2.35 -21.87
C LEU A 17 11.56 -2.79 -21.04
N ASP A 18 12.30 -3.79 -21.50
CA ASP A 18 13.50 -4.28 -20.81
C ASP A 18 14.62 -3.22 -20.83
N GLU A 19 14.76 -2.47 -21.93
CA GLU A 19 15.73 -1.38 -22.08
C GLU A 19 15.35 -0.16 -21.22
N MET A 20 14.07 0.21 -21.18
CA MET A 20 13.54 1.23 -20.27
C MET A 20 13.76 0.81 -18.81
N ASN A 21 13.40 -0.42 -18.44
CA ASN A 21 13.61 -0.94 -17.09
C ASN A 21 15.10 -0.97 -16.71
N PHE A 22 15.99 -1.31 -17.63
CA PHE A 22 17.44 -1.28 -17.42
C PHE A 22 17.95 0.14 -17.15
N LEU A 23 17.54 1.12 -17.97
CA LEU A 23 17.92 2.52 -17.82
C LEU A 23 17.36 3.13 -16.52
N LEU A 24 16.11 2.82 -16.19
CA LEU A 24 15.48 3.22 -14.93
C LEU A 24 16.25 2.59 -13.75
N LYS A 25 16.45 1.27 -13.74
CA LYS A 25 17.13 0.56 -12.65
C LYS A 25 18.57 1.06 -12.43
N LYS A 26 19.31 1.34 -13.51
CA LYS A 26 20.68 1.87 -13.43
C LYS A 26 20.71 3.31 -12.87
N LYS A 27 19.82 4.19 -13.35
CA LYS A 27 19.79 5.61 -12.95
C LYS A 27 19.19 5.82 -11.56
N TYR A 28 18.11 5.13 -11.23
CA TYR A 28 17.46 5.21 -9.93
C TYR A 28 18.20 4.41 -8.86
N GLY A 29 18.81 3.27 -9.22
CA GLY A 29 19.61 2.46 -8.29
C GLY A 29 20.80 3.21 -7.70
N CYS A 30 21.62 3.85 -8.55
CA CYS A 30 22.76 4.64 -8.07
C CYS A 30 22.31 5.85 -7.22
N ARG A 31 21.28 6.57 -7.66
CA ARG A 31 20.74 7.71 -6.92
C ARG A 31 20.12 7.33 -5.57
N LEU A 32 19.45 6.18 -5.49
CA LEU A 32 18.90 5.67 -4.23
C LEU A 32 20.00 5.26 -3.25
N ILE A 33 21.08 4.67 -3.74
CA ILE A 33 22.26 4.37 -2.92
C ILE A 33 22.89 5.66 -2.39
N GLU A 34 23.03 6.69 -3.23
CA GLU A 34 23.54 8.01 -2.82
C GLU A 34 22.64 8.68 -1.77
N ILE A 35 21.32 8.63 -1.94
CA ILE A 35 20.33 9.17 -0.98
C ILE A 35 20.43 8.45 0.37
N VAL A 36 20.55 7.12 0.38
CA VAL A 36 20.63 6.31 1.61
C VAL A 36 21.93 6.58 2.39
N GLN A 37 22.98 7.03 1.72
CA GLN A 37 24.26 7.38 2.36
C GLN A 37 24.26 8.77 3.00
N ASN A 38 23.27 9.63 2.72
CA ASN A 38 23.20 10.99 3.23
C ASN A 38 21.93 11.23 4.10
N PRO A 39 22.08 11.41 5.43
CA PRO A 39 20.96 11.63 6.35
C PRO A 39 20.07 12.85 6.07
N MET A 40 20.55 13.89 5.39
CA MET A 40 19.70 15.03 5.02
C MET A 40 18.86 14.72 3.77
N GLU A 41 19.45 13.99 2.82
CA GLU A 41 18.75 13.57 1.60
C GLU A 41 17.72 12.48 1.88
N ILE A 42 17.97 11.59 2.85
CA ILE A 42 17.02 10.52 3.20
C ILE A 42 15.72 11.06 3.80
N GLU A 43 15.77 12.09 4.65
CA GLU A 43 14.57 12.71 5.22
C GLU A 43 13.81 13.54 4.16
N LYS A 44 14.53 14.26 3.31
CA LYS A 44 13.91 14.95 2.16
C LYS A 44 13.23 13.95 1.21
N TYR A 45 13.87 12.82 0.95
CA TYR A 45 13.31 11.76 0.11
C TYR A 45 12.09 11.10 0.77
N LYS A 46 12.14 10.87 2.08
CA LYS A 46 10.99 10.40 2.87
C LYS A 46 9.81 11.34 2.74
N GLN A 47 10.02 12.63 2.94
CA GLN A 47 8.95 13.61 2.77
C GLN A 47 8.38 13.57 1.34
N GLY A 48 9.24 13.53 0.31
CA GLY A 48 8.79 13.43 -1.08
C GLY A 48 8.01 12.14 -1.42
N LEU A 49 8.24 11.04 -0.70
CA LEU A 49 7.43 9.82 -0.82
C LEU A 49 6.08 9.98 -0.12
N PHE A 50 6.03 10.62 1.05
CA PHE A 50 4.78 10.93 1.73
C PHE A 50 3.94 11.94 0.96
N ASP A 51 4.54 12.94 0.31
CA ASP A 51 3.81 13.91 -0.52
C ASP A 51 3.10 13.20 -1.70
N GLN A 52 3.77 12.23 -2.33
CA GLN A 52 3.15 11.38 -3.36
C GLN A 52 2.03 10.51 -2.79
N TRP A 53 2.26 9.90 -1.62
CA TRP A 53 1.25 9.08 -0.95
C TRP A 53 0.02 9.89 -0.54
N ILE A 54 0.21 11.11 -0.05
CA ILE A 54 -0.83 12.08 0.32
C ILE A 54 -1.61 12.51 -0.92
N SER A 55 -0.95 12.74 -2.06
CA SER A 55 -1.63 13.04 -3.32
C SER A 55 -2.62 11.91 -3.70
N ILE A 56 -2.19 10.65 -3.56
CA ILE A 56 -3.07 9.48 -3.78
C ILE A 56 -4.24 9.47 -2.78
N LEU A 57 -3.98 9.79 -1.51
CA LEU A 57 -5.02 9.87 -0.47
C LEU A 57 -6.06 10.92 -0.81
N ARG A 58 -5.64 12.10 -1.27
CA ARG A 58 -6.53 13.20 -1.65
C ARG A 58 -7.37 12.83 -2.86
N SER A 59 -6.79 12.19 -3.88
CA SER A 59 -7.56 11.64 -5.01
C SER A 59 -8.56 10.58 -4.57
N TYR A 60 -8.19 9.72 -3.62
CA TYR A 60 -9.12 8.75 -3.03
C TYR A 60 -10.29 9.45 -2.34
N ARG A 61 -9.98 10.44 -1.49
CA ARG A 61 -10.96 11.22 -0.74
C ARG A 61 -11.95 11.92 -1.66
N GLU A 62 -11.45 12.64 -2.66
CA GLU A 62 -12.26 13.32 -3.68
C GLU A 62 -13.23 12.39 -4.40
N ILE A 63 -12.83 11.15 -4.69
CA ILE A 63 -13.72 10.15 -5.31
C ILE A 63 -14.74 9.63 -4.29
N SER A 64 -14.29 9.35 -3.06
CA SER A 64 -15.11 8.72 -2.03
C SER A 64 -16.21 9.62 -1.46
N GLU A 65 -16.00 10.94 -1.47
CA GLU A 65 -16.90 11.97 -0.92
C GLU A 65 -17.89 12.53 -1.97
N LYS A 66 -17.84 12.09 -3.23
CA LYS A 66 -18.83 12.49 -4.23
C LYS A 66 -20.22 11.93 -3.90
N ASP A 67 -21.23 12.80 -3.91
CA ASP A 67 -22.63 12.45 -3.64
C ASP A 67 -23.25 11.55 -4.74
N ASP A 68 -22.83 11.74 -6.00
CA ASP A 68 -23.33 10.98 -7.15
C ASP A 68 -22.26 10.01 -7.68
N ARG A 69 -21.91 9.01 -6.84
CA ARG A 69 -20.89 8.01 -7.20
C ARG A 69 -21.33 7.23 -8.43
N ARG A 70 -20.61 7.42 -9.53
CA ARG A 70 -20.83 6.61 -10.73
C ARG A 70 -20.23 5.22 -10.49
N LEU A 71 -20.92 4.18 -10.98
CA LEU A 71 -20.39 2.79 -10.99
C LEU A 71 -19.00 2.69 -11.64
N SER A 72 -18.61 3.64 -12.49
CA SER A 72 -17.29 3.73 -13.12
C SER A 72 -16.17 4.22 -12.20
N GLU A 73 -16.47 4.85 -11.06
CA GLU A 73 -15.47 5.42 -10.14
C GLU A 73 -15.03 4.39 -9.07
N ILE A 74 -15.89 3.41 -8.82
CA ILE A 74 -15.70 2.22 -7.97
C ILE A 74 -14.36 1.51 -8.20
N PRO A 75 -13.97 1.19 -9.45
CA PRO A 75 -12.68 0.56 -9.71
C PRO A 75 -11.49 1.44 -9.30
N SER A 76 -11.58 2.74 -9.57
CA SER A 76 -10.52 3.70 -9.27
C SER A 76 -10.30 3.81 -7.77
N GLU A 77 -11.40 3.84 -7.00
CA GLU A 77 -11.33 3.89 -5.55
C GLU A 77 -10.55 2.70 -4.94
N TYR A 78 -10.87 1.46 -5.36
CA TYR A 78 -10.17 0.27 -4.87
C TYR A 78 -8.70 0.22 -5.28
N ILE A 79 -8.37 0.69 -6.49
CA ILE A 79 -6.99 0.79 -6.95
C ILE A 79 -6.21 1.74 -6.04
N LEU A 80 -6.80 2.90 -5.71
CA LEU A 80 -6.17 3.88 -4.81
C LEU A 80 -6.01 3.32 -3.39
N LEU A 81 -7.01 2.63 -2.83
CA LEU A 81 -6.88 1.96 -1.53
C LEU A 81 -5.75 0.93 -1.50
N GLY A 82 -5.67 0.11 -2.54
CA GLY A 82 -4.58 -0.86 -2.69
C GLY A 82 -3.21 -0.17 -2.78
N ALA A 83 -3.12 0.92 -3.53
CA ALA A 83 -1.91 1.72 -3.66
C ALA A 83 -1.51 2.39 -2.33
N LEU A 84 -2.47 2.90 -1.55
CA LEU A 84 -2.23 3.50 -0.23
C LEU A 84 -1.67 2.46 0.75
N ALA A 85 -2.35 1.32 0.91
CA ALA A 85 -1.92 0.28 1.83
C ALA A 85 -0.56 -0.31 1.44
N GLU A 86 -0.38 -0.72 0.18
CA GLU A 86 0.90 -1.27 -0.29
C GLU A 86 2.01 -0.22 -0.26
N GLY A 87 1.71 1.01 -0.66
CA GLY A 87 2.66 2.14 -0.64
C GLY A 87 3.19 2.43 0.75
N LEU A 88 2.32 2.45 1.77
CA LEU A 88 2.74 2.70 3.14
C LEU A 88 3.63 1.57 3.67
N VAL A 89 3.28 0.29 3.43
CA VAL A 89 4.13 -0.84 3.80
C VAL A 89 5.52 -0.74 3.16
N LYS A 90 5.58 -0.35 1.88
CA LYS A 90 6.84 -0.16 1.16
C LYS A 90 7.68 0.96 1.75
N ILE A 91 7.07 2.12 2.05
CA ILE A 91 7.74 3.27 2.68
C ILE A 91 8.31 2.84 4.03
N VAL A 92 7.50 2.22 4.89
CA VAL A 92 7.91 1.75 6.22
C VAL A 92 9.10 0.79 6.14
N LEU A 93 9.02 -0.23 5.28
CA LEU A 93 10.11 -1.22 5.13
C LEU A 93 11.37 -0.62 4.51
N PHE A 94 11.22 0.31 3.56
CA PHE A 94 12.35 1.00 2.96
C PHE A 94 13.12 1.80 4.00
N PHE A 95 12.45 2.56 4.88
CA PHE A 95 13.15 3.39 5.86
C PHE A 95 13.67 2.62 7.08
N ASP A 96 13.16 1.43 7.37
CA ASP A 96 13.76 0.54 8.38
C ASP A 96 15.14 0.04 7.93
N LYS A 97 15.20 -0.55 6.72
CA LYS A 97 16.45 -1.08 6.14
C LYS A 97 16.49 -0.86 4.63
N PRO A 98 16.96 0.32 4.18
CA PRO A 98 16.93 0.68 2.76
C PRO A 98 17.71 -0.29 1.88
N TYR A 99 18.89 -0.73 2.32
CA TYR A 99 19.72 -1.68 1.56
C TYR A 99 19.03 -3.04 1.40
N ASP A 100 18.50 -3.61 2.48
CA ASP A 100 17.80 -4.89 2.45
C ASP A 100 16.57 -4.82 1.54
N TYR A 101 15.86 -3.68 1.53
CA TYR A 101 14.71 -3.46 0.67
C TYR A 101 15.10 -3.35 -0.81
N LEU A 102 16.19 -2.63 -1.12
CA LEU A 102 16.67 -2.43 -2.49
C LEU A 102 17.18 -3.72 -3.16
N ILE A 103 17.66 -4.69 -2.37
CA ILE A 103 18.09 -6.01 -2.87
C ILE A 103 16.89 -6.85 -3.36
N ILE A 104 15.68 -6.58 -2.86
CA ILE A 104 14.47 -7.28 -3.31
C ILE A 104 14.20 -6.90 -4.77
N GLU A 105 14.03 -7.89 -5.65
CA GLU A 105 13.60 -7.66 -7.04
C GLU A 105 12.26 -6.91 -7.09
N GLU A 106 12.06 -6.06 -8.08
CA GLU A 106 10.86 -5.21 -8.20
C GLU A 106 9.55 -5.99 -8.14
N ARG A 107 9.45 -7.11 -8.88
CA ARG A 107 8.29 -8.04 -8.83
C ARG A 107 8.06 -8.67 -7.45
N GLY A 108 9.10 -8.69 -6.62
CA GLY A 108 9.07 -9.18 -5.25
C GLY A 108 8.55 -8.15 -4.25
N ARG A 109 8.47 -6.86 -4.63
CA ARG A 109 8.04 -5.76 -3.75
C ARG A 109 6.51 -5.58 -3.77
N THR A 110 5.77 -6.66 -3.56
CA THR A 110 4.30 -6.61 -3.47
C THR A 110 3.87 -6.78 -2.01
N LEU A 111 2.67 -6.30 -1.65
CA LEU A 111 2.16 -6.40 -0.29
C LEU A 111 2.19 -7.84 0.25
N GLY A 112 1.78 -8.81 -0.57
CA GLY A 112 1.79 -10.23 -0.19
C GLY A 112 3.18 -10.76 0.19
N ASN A 113 4.22 -10.35 -0.54
CA ASN A 113 5.60 -10.75 -0.26
C ASN A 113 6.24 -9.94 0.87
N LEU A 114 5.81 -8.69 1.07
CA LEU A 114 6.36 -7.77 2.05
C LEU A 114 5.71 -7.91 3.44
N ARG A 115 4.50 -8.47 3.53
CA ARG A 115 3.77 -8.67 4.79
C ARG A 115 4.63 -9.35 5.86
N ASP A 116 5.23 -10.49 5.55
CA ASP A 116 5.99 -11.26 6.54
C ASP A 116 7.24 -10.51 7.01
N LYS A 117 7.83 -9.68 6.15
CA LYS A 117 8.94 -8.78 6.52
C LYS A 117 8.46 -7.69 7.49
N LEU A 118 7.32 -7.07 7.22
CA LEU A 118 6.70 -6.07 8.10
C LEU A 118 6.38 -6.66 9.48
N ILE A 119 5.77 -7.85 9.54
CA ILE A 119 5.45 -8.53 10.80
C ILE A 119 6.72 -8.86 11.59
N LYS A 120 7.75 -9.40 10.93
CA LYS A 120 9.05 -9.67 11.58
C LYS A 120 9.69 -8.40 12.13
N MET A 121 9.64 -7.31 11.36
CA MET A 121 10.17 -6.02 11.79
C MET A 121 9.45 -5.48 13.01
N ILE A 122 8.11 -5.51 13.03
CA ILE A 122 7.31 -5.08 14.19
C ILE A 122 7.63 -5.90 15.44
N ARG A 123 7.77 -7.23 15.29
CA ARG A 123 8.15 -8.13 16.40
C ARG A 123 9.56 -7.90 16.94
N ALA A 124 10.47 -7.43 16.11
CA ALA A 124 11.86 -7.18 16.49
C ALA A 124 12.06 -5.84 17.23
N GLN A 125 11.03 -5.01 17.35
CA GLN A 125 11.14 -3.73 18.06
C GLN A 125 11.24 -3.92 19.57
N LYS A 126 11.96 -3.01 20.24
CA LYS A 126 12.26 -3.09 21.69
C LYS A 126 11.05 -3.00 22.62
N LYS A 127 9.91 -2.48 22.14
CA LYS A 127 8.63 -2.52 22.88
C LYS A 127 7.97 -3.86 22.59
N GLU A 128 7.64 -4.62 23.65
CA GLU A 128 6.88 -5.85 23.52
C GLU A 128 5.66 -5.60 22.63
N PRO A 129 5.55 -6.29 21.47
CA PRO A 129 4.41 -6.12 20.60
C PRO A 129 3.18 -6.75 21.27
N ASP A 130 2.02 -6.10 21.15
CA ASP A 130 0.76 -6.77 21.41
C ASP A 130 0.57 -7.87 20.35
N GLU A 131 0.82 -9.13 20.74
CA GLU A 131 0.75 -10.27 19.82
C GLU A 131 -0.66 -10.47 19.23
N LYS A 132 -1.73 -10.02 19.91
CA LYS A 132 -3.07 -10.04 19.30
C LYS A 132 -3.16 -9.05 18.16
N LYS A 133 -2.71 -7.81 18.35
CA LYS A 133 -2.66 -6.81 17.26
C LYS A 133 -1.73 -7.21 16.14
N VAL A 134 -0.60 -7.85 16.43
CA VAL A 134 0.31 -8.37 15.39
C VAL A 134 -0.35 -9.49 14.57
N LYS A 135 -1.06 -10.42 15.23
CA LYS A 135 -1.85 -11.46 14.55
C LYS A 135 -2.93 -10.83 13.67
N GLU A 136 -3.70 -9.89 14.20
CA GLU A 136 -4.76 -9.20 13.45
C GLU A 136 -4.23 -8.38 12.28
N LEU A 137 -3.04 -7.77 12.43
CA LEU A 137 -2.38 -7.07 11.33
C LEU A 137 -2.02 -8.06 10.21
N GLY A 138 -1.48 -9.23 10.55
CA GLY A 138 -1.18 -10.28 9.58
C GLY A 138 -2.42 -10.75 8.81
N ASN A 139 -3.51 -10.99 9.55
CA ASN A 139 -4.82 -11.36 8.99
C ASN A 139 -5.36 -10.26 8.05
N SER A 140 -5.30 -9.00 8.49
CA SER A 140 -5.79 -7.84 7.73
C SER A 140 -5.01 -7.62 6.44
N LEU A 141 -3.68 -7.72 6.50
CA LEU A 141 -2.82 -7.61 5.31
C LEU A 141 -3.06 -8.74 4.30
N GLU A 142 -3.32 -9.96 4.78
CA GLU A 142 -3.72 -11.07 3.91
C GLU A 142 -5.08 -10.83 3.26
N LEU A 143 -6.05 -10.35 4.04
CA LEU A 143 -7.38 -9.99 3.53
C LEU A 143 -7.29 -8.90 2.46
N ILE A 144 -6.54 -7.82 2.72
CA ILE A 144 -6.30 -6.75 1.74
C ILE A 144 -5.70 -7.32 0.44
N THR A 145 -4.74 -8.23 0.55
CA THR A 145 -4.12 -8.88 -0.62
C THR A 145 -5.16 -9.70 -1.41
N LYS A 146 -6.01 -10.47 -0.72
CA LYS A 146 -7.10 -11.24 -1.35
C LYS A 146 -8.14 -10.34 -2.01
N LEU A 147 -8.58 -9.28 -1.33
CA LEU A 147 -9.52 -8.29 -1.85
C LEU A 147 -8.99 -7.63 -3.13
N ARG A 148 -7.72 -7.20 -3.13
CA ARG A 148 -7.09 -6.62 -4.32
C ARG A 148 -7.06 -7.60 -5.49
N ASN A 149 -6.65 -8.84 -5.25
CA ASN A 149 -6.57 -9.84 -6.31
C ASN A 149 -7.96 -10.19 -6.86
N ASN A 150 -8.94 -10.37 -5.98
CA ASN A 150 -10.33 -10.62 -6.38
C ASN A 150 -10.90 -9.46 -7.19
N PHE A 151 -10.60 -8.21 -6.81
CA PHE A 151 -10.99 -7.03 -7.57
C PHE A 151 -10.40 -7.00 -8.99
N ILE A 152 -9.10 -7.33 -9.13
CA ILE A 152 -8.45 -7.41 -10.44
C ILE A 152 -9.12 -8.48 -11.33
N HIS A 153 -9.50 -9.61 -10.76
CA HIS A 153 -10.12 -10.70 -11.50
C HIS A 153 -11.61 -10.50 -11.77
N PHE A 154 -12.31 -9.73 -10.93
CA PHE A 154 -13.75 -9.53 -11.06
C PHE A 154 -14.24 -8.23 -10.42
N SER A 155 -14.00 -7.09 -11.07
CA SER A 155 -14.31 -5.75 -10.54
C SER A 155 -15.80 -5.48 -10.34
N PHE A 156 -16.70 -6.23 -10.99
CA PHE A 156 -18.14 -5.96 -10.99
C PHE A 156 -18.89 -6.36 -9.72
N TYR A 157 -18.35 -7.24 -8.86
CA TYR A 157 -19.00 -7.62 -7.59
C TYR A 157 -18.69 -6.66 -6.43
N PHE A 158 -17.76 -5.72 -6.62
CA PHE A 158 -17.27 -4.86 -5.54
C PHE A 158 -18.17 -3.67 -5.23
N HIS A 159 -19.25 -3.46 -6.00
CA HIS A 159 -20.27 -2.45 -5.68
C HIS A 159 -20.88 -2.64 -4.28
N ASP A 160 -21.03 -3.88 -3.82
CA ASP A 160 -21.65 -4.21 -2.54
C ASP A 160 -20.63 -4.54 -1.43
N ASP A 161 -19.33 -4.53 -1.75
CA ASP A 161 -18.25 -5.04 -0.88
C ASP A 161 -17.40 -3.93 -0.20
N TYR A 162 -17.87 -2.68 -0.27
CA TYR A 162 -17.23 -1.49 0.34
C TYR A 162 -17.16 -1.49 1.87
N ARG A 163 -17.77 -2.50 2.49
CA ARG A 163 -17.78 -2.73 3.93
C ARG A 163 -16.39 -2.95 4.53
N PHE A 164 -15.33 -3.04 3.71
CA PHE A 164 -13.97 -3.24 4.18
C PHE A 164 -13.05 -2.02 4.06
N ARG A 165 -13.54 -0.85 3.61
CA ARG A 165 -12.72 0.39 3.56
C ARG A 165 -12.04 0.67 4.90
N TRP A 166 -12.81 0.57 5.99
CA TRP A 166 -12.31 0.75 7.35
C TRP A 166 -11.12 -0.16 7.69
N ILE A 167 -11.03 -1.38 7.12
CA ILE A 167 -9.90 -2.31 7.37
C ILE A 167 -8.60 -1.77 6.76
N PHE A 168 -8.67 -1.21 5.55
CA PHE A 168 -7.50 -0.57 4.94
C PHE A 168 -7.02 0.58 5.82
N PHE A 169 -7.94 1.40 6.33
CA PHE A 169 -7.61 2.54 7.19
C PHE A 169 -7.20 2.14 8.61
N GLN A 170 -7.70 1.03 9.17
CA GLN A 170 -7.22 0.43 10.42
C GLN A 170 -5.74 0.02 10.31
N VAL A 171 -5.37 -0.65 9.21
CA VAL A 171 -3.96 -1.00 8.93
C VAL A 171 -3.12 0.25 8.74
N ILE A 172 -3.58 1.22 7.94
CA ILE A 172 -2.86 2.48 7.70
C ILE A 172 -2.63 3.23 9.02
N ALA A 173 -3.69 3.47 9.80
CA ALA A 173 -3.61 4.21 11.06
C ALA A 173 -2.71 3.50 12.07
N TYR A 174 -2.82 2.17 12.19
CA TYR A 174 -1.93 1.38 13.04
C TYR A 174 -0.46 1.55 12.64
N LEU A 175 -0.13 1.48 11.34
CA LEU A 175 1.25 1.66 10.89
C LEU A 175 1.74 3.09 11.11
N LEU A 176 0.91 4.10 10.82
CA LEU A 176 1.27 5.49 11.07
C LEU A 176 1.56 5.75 12.55
N ASP A 177 0.78 5.17 13.45
CA ASP A 177 0.98 5.28 14.89
C ASP A 177 2.22 4.50 15.36
N LYS A 178 2.31 3.23 14.96
CA LYS A 178 3.40 2.31 15.34
C LYS A 178 4.77 2.84 14.95
N PHE A 179 4.88 3.54 13.82
CA PHE A 179 6.12 4.10 13.30
C PHE A 179 6.25 5.62 13.52
N SER A 180 5.33 6.23 14.27
CA SER A 180 5.33 7.68 14.57
C SER A 180 5.41 8.57 13.33
N LEU A 181 4.62 8.22 12.30
CA LEU A 181 4.63 8.86 10.98
C LEU A 181 3.53 9.92 10.80
N TRP A 182 2.70 10.16 11.81
CA TRP A 182 1.64 11.18 11.77
C TRP A 182 2.17 12.58 11.47
N GLY A 183 3.42 12.89 11.83
CA GLY A 183 4.06 14.18 11.55
C GLY A 183 4.31 14.47 10.06
N CYS A 184 4.11 13.49 9.18
CA CYS A 184 4.21 13.68 7.72
C CYS A 184 2.93 14.24 7.08
N PHE A 185 1.85 14.42 7.86
CA PHE A 185 0.53 14.79 7.37
C PHE A 185 0.09 16.15 7.92
N ASP A 186 -0.72 16.87 7.15
CA ASP A 186 -1.51 17.96 7.71
C ASP A 186 -2.67 17.42 8.57
N SER A 187 -3.29 18.31 9.36
CA SER A 187 -4.35 17.91 10.29
C SER A 187 -5.57 17.34 9.56
N SER A 188 -5.93 17.87 8.40
CA SER A 188 -7.10 17.42 7.62
C SER A 188 -6.92 15.99 7.11
N ASP A 189 -5.76 15.68 6.55
CA ASP A 189 -5.47 14.34 6.02
C ASP A 189 -5.36 13.32 7.16
N ALA A 190 -4.74 13.69 8.28
CA ALA A 190 -4.66 12.84 9.47
C ALA A 190 -6.05 12.55 10.06
N ASP A 191 -6.89 13.56 10.20
CA ASP A 191 -8.25 13.42 10.74
C ASP A 191 -9.13 12.55 9.84
N PHE A 192 -9.00 12.69 8.52
CA PHE A 192 -9.68 11.82 7.57
C PHE A 192 -9.32 10.34 7.79
N ILE A 193 -8.02 10.01 7.84
CA ILE A 193 -7.55 8.63 8.06
C ILE A 193 -8.11 8.08 9.37
N LYS A 194 -8.00 8.84 10.46
CA LYS A 194 -8.47 8.40 11.79
C LYS A 194 -9.98 8.17 11.79
N LYS A 195 -10.75 9.11 11.23
CA LYS A 195 -12.20 9.00 11.14
C LYS A 195 -12.61 7.72 10.40
N VAL A 196 -12.03 7.46 9.23
CA VAL A 196 -12.38 6.28 8.42
C VAL A 196 -11.89 4.98 9.07
N ALA A 197 -10.76 4.99 9.77
CA ALA A 197 -10.29 3.83 10.53
C ALA A 197 -11.27 3.43 11.64
N LEU A 198 -11.91 4.42 12.29
CA LEU A 198 -12.85 4.20 13.39
C LEU A 198 -14.29 3.94 12.91
N ASP A 199 -14.60 4.17 11.62
CA ASP A 199 -15.93 3.98 11.03
C ASP A 199 -16.21 2.50 10.68
N LYS A 200 -16.18 1.65 11.71
CA LYS A 200 -16.46 0.22 11.58
C LYS A 200 -17.94 -0.01 11.28
N PRO A 201 -18.32 -0.67 10.17
CA PRO A 201 -19.71 -0.91 9.86
C PRO A 201 -20.39 -1.83 10.88
N THR A 202 -21.62 -1.49 11.25
CA THR A 202 -22.45 -2.28 12.17
C THR A 202 -22.64 -3.71 11.68
N GLY A 203 -22.52 -4.68 12.59
CA GLY A 203 -22.75 -6.10 12.29
C GLY A 203 -21.55 -6.85 11.71
N ILE A 204 -20.40 -6.19 11.52
CA ILE A 204 -19.18 -6.81 11.01
C ILE A 204 -18.23 -7.20 12.15
N LYS A 205 -17.93 -8.51 12.25
CA LYS A 205 -16.96 -9.08 13.21
C LYS A 205 -15.74 -9.68 12.50
N LEU A 206 -14.96 -8.83 11.83
CA LEU A 206 -13.74 -9.26 11.12
C LEU A 206 -12.47 -9.20 11.94
N LEU A 207 -12.36 -8.23 12.85
CA LEU A 207 -11.22 -8.08 13.74
C LEU A 207 -11.57 -8.59 15.13
N GLU A 208 -10.69 -9.41 15.71
CA GLU A 208 -10.78 -9.83 17.12
C GLU A 208 -10.47 -8.66 18.07
N VAL A 209 -9.52 -7.81 17.68
CA VAL A 209 -9.15 -6.56 18.35
C VAL A 209 -8.93 -5.47 17.30
N ASP A 210 -9.31 -4.24 17.60
CA ASP A 210 -9.07 -3.13 16.66
C ASP A 210 -7.55 -2.84 16.63
N LEU A 211 -7.01 -2.62 15.42
CA LEU A 211 -5.59 -2.35 15.25
C LEU A 211 -5.28 -0.95 15.76
N TYR A 212 -6.07 0.01 15.30
CA TYR A 212 -6.03 1.41 15.72
C TYR A 212 -7.17 1.71 16.68
N GLU A 213 -6.80 2.22 17.84
CA GLU A 213 -7.68 2.65 18.93
C GLU A 213 -7.26 4.09 19.30
N GLN A 214 -8.19 4.91 19.77
CA GLN A 214 -7.95 6.31 20.12
C GLN A 214 -7.53 6.47 21.59
#